data_AF-A0A2J8AGK7-F1
#
_entry.id   AF-A0A2J8AGK7-F1
#
_cell.length_a   1.000
_cell.length_b   1.000
_cell.length_c   1.000
_cell.angle_alpha   90.00
_cell.angle_beta   90.00
_cell.angle_gamma   90.00
#
_symmetry.space_group_name_H-M   'P 1'
#
loop_
_entity.id
_entity.type
_entity.pdbx_description
1 polymer ?
#
loop_
_entity_poly.entity_id
_entity_poly.type
_entity_poly.pdbx_seq_one_letter_code
_entity_poly.pdbx_strand_id
1 'polypeptide(L)'
;RLRQRQMRNLASALLLSCGVPMVTMGDEYGHTKDGNNNTYCHDSDLNYVRWDQIAADPNGFNRFMRLLINFRRATTALQRSSYVTDRDIQWHGELPNQPDWTDTSRLVAYTLSDGQGGGLYVAFNTSHTARLLRMPAWGGRVWQPLIDTGKPPPSPGQRPGTSSQYASRGTLNRSNWRSVLQAASDAASAAAGAAAATAATVRSPPPPAAAAARPSSSSAAAAASGRGRQLSLAEVAALEAVMKRKNDELRKRLRLESR
;
A
#
# COMPACT_ATOMS: atom_id res chain seq x y z
N ARG A 1 -12.03 -2.71 -17.89
CA ARG A 1 -12.31 -2.55 -16.44
C ARG A 1 -12.21 -3.87 -15.64
N LEU A 2 -13.01 -4.92 -15.88
CA LEU A 2 -12.94 -6.16 -15.07
C LEU A 2 -11.58 -6.88 -15.15
N ARG A 3 -11.04 -7.13 -16.36
CA ARG A 3 -9.73 -7.78 -16.54
C ARG A 3 -8.60 -7.06 -15.80
N GLN A 4 -8.53 -5.74 -15.92
CA GLN A 4 -7.56 -4.89 -15.22
C GLN A 4 -7.60 -5.06 -13.70
N ARG A 5 -8.80 -5.26 -13.13
CA ARG A 5 -8.95 -5.56 -11.70
C ARG A 5 -8.46 -6.97 -11.39
N GLN A 6 -8.85 -7.96 -12.20
CA GLN A 6 -8.42 -9.35 -12.01
C GLN A 6 -6.90 -9.51 -12.08
N MET A 7 -6.22 -8.81 -12.98
CA MET A 7 -4.76 -8.80 -13.06
C MET A 7 -4.12 -8.29 -11.75
N ARG A 8 -4.60 -7.15 -11.23
CA ARG A 8 -4.15 -6.60 -9.93
C ARG A 8 -4.50 -7.52 -8.78
N ASN A 9 -5.65 -8.16 -8.84
CA ASN A 9 -6.12 -9.08 -7.83
C ASN A 9 -5.18 -10.29 -7.72
N LEU A 10 -4.84 -10.92 -8.84
CA LEU A 10 -3.90 -12.04 -8.90
C LEU A 10 -2.49 -11.63 -8.48
N ALA A 11 -2.01 -10.48 -8.95
CA ALA A 11 -0.73 -9.91 -8.50
C ALA A 11 -0.69 -9.69 -6.98
N SER A 12 -1.76 -9.14 -6.39
CA SER A 12 -1.89 -8.98 -4.93
C SER A 12 -1.91 -10.31 -4.21
N ALA A 13 -2.60 -11.34 -4.73
CA ALA A 13 -2.56 -12.66 -4.11
C ALA A 13 -1.14 -13.23 -4.10
N LEU A 14 -0.42 -13.15 -5.22
CA LEU A 14 0.96 -13.60 -5.31
C LEU A 14 1.89 -12.84 -4.35
N LEU A 15 1.83 -11.51 -4.38
CA LEU A 15 2.79 -10.65 -3.67
C LEU A 15 2.42 -10.34 -2.21
N LEU A 16 1.22 -10.71 -1.75
CA LEU A 16 0.80 -10.59 -0.34
C LEU A 16 0.68 -11.95 0.37
N SER A 17 1.04 -13.05 -0.29
CA SER A 17 1.13 -14.37 0.36
C SER A 17 2.48 -14.55 1.03
N CYS A 18 2.55 -15.37 2.08
CA CYS A 18 3.85 -15.84 2.59
C CYS A 18 4.56 -16.73 1.56
N GLY A 19 5.89 -16.87 1.66
CA GLY A 19 6.71 -17.65 0.73
C GLY A 19 7.49 -16.80 -0.28
N VAL A 20 8.00 -17.42 -1.34
CA VAL A 20 8.83 -16.76 -2.35
C VAL A 20 8.03 -16.61 -3.65
N PRO A 21 7.63 -15.39 -4.06
CA PRO A 21 6.87 -15.20 -5.28
C PRO A 21 7.77 -15.30 -6.51
N MET A 22 7.24 -15.85 -7.60
CA MET A 22 7.85 -15.85 -8.92
C MET A 22 6.87 -15.20 -9.91
N VAL A 23 7.38 -14.33 -10.78
CA VAL A 23 6.58 -13.61 -11.78
C VAL A 23 7.08 -14.04 -13.16
N THR A 24 6.16 -14.43 -14.04
CA THR A 24 6.49 -14.74 -15.43
C THR A 24 6.86 -13.46 -16.16
N MET A 25 7.89 -13.52 -17.01
CA MET A 25 8.26 -12.40 -17.88
C MET A 25 7.04 -11.90 -18.66
N GLY A 26 6.74 -10.60 -18.55
CA GLY A 26 5.62 -9.97 -19.24
C GLY A 26 4.37 -9.79 -18.40
N ASP A 27 4.19 -10.60 -17.35
CA ASP A 27 3.03 -10.50 -16.45
C ASP A 27 3.02 -9.18 -15.69
N GLU A 28 4.15 -8.47 -15.57
CA GLU A 28 4.23 -7.19 -14.87
C GLU A 28 3.63 -6.00 -15.64
N TYR A 29 3.46 -6.12 -16.96
CA TYR A 29 2.81 -5.12 -17.80
C TYR A 29 1.55 -5.63 -18.51
N GLY A 30 1.25 -6.94 -18.39
CA GLY A 30 0.06 -7.55 -18.97
C GLY A 30 0.29 -8.05 -20.40
N HIS A 31 1.45 -8.65 -20.65
CA HIS A 31 1.79 -9.29 -21.93
C HIS A 31 0.70 -10.27 -22.39
N THR A 32 0.42 -10.27 -23.69
CA THR A 32 -0.55 -11.18 -24.31
C THR A 32 0.16 -12.13 -25.25
N LYS A 33 -0.29 -13.38 -25.24
CA LYS A 33 0.07 -14.41 -26.23
C LYS A 33 -1.14 -14.80 -27.09
N ASP A 34 -2.13 -13.90 -27.13
CA ASP A 34 -3.40 -14.00 -27.88
C ASP A 34 -4.16 -15.31 -27.63
N GLY A 35 -4.14 -15.77 -26.38
CA GLY A 35 -4.82 -17.00 -25.95
C GLY A 35 -4.00 -18.27 -26.14
N ASN A 36 -2.82 -18.22 -26.76
CA ASN A 36 -1.93 -19.37 -26.85
C ASN A 36 -1.24 -19.63 -25.50
N ASN A 37 -1.63 -20.72 -24.83
CA ASN A 37 -1.08 -21.13 -23.54
C ASN A 37 0.16 -22.03 -23.65
N ASN A 38 0.64 -22.36 -24.85
CA ASN A 38 1.78 -23.23 -25.07
C ASN A 38 2.66 -22.74 -26.24
N THR A 39 3.40 -21.66 -25.99
CA THR A 39 4.19 -20.93 -27.01
C THR A 39 5.62 -21.46 -27.20
N TYR A 40 5.86 -22.75 -26.96
CA TYR A 40 7.21 -23.32 -26.88
C TYR A 40 8.07 -23.20 -28.15
N CYS A 41 7.44 -23.20 -29.34
CA CYS A 41 8.15 -23.21 -30.63
C CYS A 41 8.16 -21.86 -31.36
N HIS A 42 7.74 -20.78 -30.71
CA HIS A 42 7.61 -19.47 -31.35
C HIS A 42 8.80 -18.57 -31.04
N ASP A 43 9.62 -18.29 -32.05
CA ASP A 43 10.62 -17.22 -32.02
C ASP A 43 10.03 -15.93 -32.61
N SER A 44 9.15 -15.28 -31.84
CA SER A 44 8.40 -14.11 -32.26
C SER A 44 7.96 -13.23 -31.09
N ASP A 45 7.30 -12.11 -31.38
CA ASP A 45 6.70 -11.17 -30.41
C ASP A 45 5.84 -11.84 -29.32
N LEU A 46 5.33 -13.06 -29.56
CA LEU A 46 4.62 -13.85 -28.55
C LEU A 46 5.48 -14.14 -27.31
N ASN A 47 6.79 -14.29 -27.49
CA ASN A 47 7.75 -14.62 -26.43
C ASN A 47 8.77 -13.52 -26.13
N TYR A 48 8.71 -12.39 -26.82
CA TYR A 48 9.62 -11.26 -26.59
C TYR A 48 9.07 -10.26 -25.58
N VAL A 49 9.98 -9.58 -24.87
CA VAL A 49 9.63 -8.45 -24.01
C VAL A 49 9.17 -7.28 -24.87
N ARG A 50 7.98 -6.76 -24.59
CA ARG A 50 7.35 -5.64 -25.31
C ARG A 50 7.69 -4.31 -24.63
N TRP A 51 8.90 -3.82 -24.88
CA TRP A 51 9.40 -2.56 -24.29
C TRP A 51 8.55 -1.34 -24.61
N ASP A 52 7.97 -1.29 -25.81
CA ASP A 52 7.00 -0.31 -26.27
C ASP A 52 5.76 -0.26 -25.35
N GLN A 53 5.22 -1.43 -24.99
CA GLN A 53 4.04 -1.54 -24.14
C GLN A 53 4.35 -1.21 -22.67
N ILE A 54 5.55 -1.57 -22.20
CA ILE A 54 6.02 -1.19 -20.86
C ILE A 54 6.09 0.33 -20.73
N ALA A 55 6.64 1.02 -21.73
CA ALA A 55 6.77 2.47 -21.73
C ALA A 55 5.41 3.18 -21.76
N ALA A 56 4.45 2.63 -22.50
CA ALA A 56 3.10 3.20 -22.62
C ALA A 56 2.30 3.11 -21.32
N ASP A 57 2.43 2.01 -20.55
CA ASP A 57 1.67 1.67 -19.32
C ASP A 57 0.24 2.27 -19.27
N PRO A 58 -0.61 2.01 -20.29
CA PRO A 58 -1.83 2.79 -20.55
C PRO A 58 -2.84 2.73 -19.39
N ASN A 59 -2.72 1.70 -18.54
CA ASN A 59 -3.62 1.47 -17.42
C ASN A 59 -2.90 1.54 -16.07
N GLY A 60 -1.65 2.00 -16.01
CA GLY A 60 -0.88 2.09 -14.76
C GLY A 60 -0.65 0.76 -14.06
N PHE A 61 -0.61 -0.35 -14.81
CA PHE A 61 -0.44 -1.70 -14.24
C PHE A 61 1.02 -2.02 -13.94
N ASN A 62 1.95 -1.61 -14.81
CA ASN A 62 3.38 -1.75 -14.52
C ASN A 62 3.77 -0.94 -13.28
N ARG A 63 3.25 0.29 -13.16
CA ARG A 63 3.38 1.10 -11.94
C ARG A 63 2.84 0.37 -10.71
N PHE A 64 1.67 -0.25 -10.80
CA PHE A 64 1.07 -1.02 -9.70
C PHE A 64 1.97 -2.18 -9.26
N MET A 65 2.45 -2.99 -10.22
CA MET A 65 3.36 -4.11 -9.95
C MET A 65 4.65 -3.65 -9.27
N ARG A 66 5.27 -2.58 -9.77
CA ARG A 66 6.49 -2.02 -9.19
C ARG A 66 6.30 -1.58 -7.74
N LEU A 67 5.20 -0.87 -7.45
CA LEU A 67 4.88 -0.43 -6.09
C LEU A 67 4.58 -1.60 -5.16
N LEU A 68 3.85 -2.60 -5.63
CA LEU A 68 3.49 -3.78 -4.85
C LEU A 68 4.71 -4.67 -4.53
N ILE A 69 5.63 -4.84 -5.48
CA ILE A 69 6.89 -5.56 -5.25
C ILE A 69 7.73 -4.83 -4.19
N ASN A 70 7.88 -3.51 -4.32
CA ASN A 70 8.63 -2.72 -3.33
C ASN A 70 7.97 -2.75 -1.96
N PHE A 71 6.65 -2.66 -1.90
CA PHE A 71 5.88 -2.80 -0.66
C PHE A 71 6.11 -4.16 0.00
N ARG A 72 6.05 -5.26 -0.76
CA ARG A 72 6.37 -6.60 -0.26
C ARG A 72 7.77 -6.64 0.33
N ARG A 73 8.77 -6.15 -0.40
CA ARG A 73 10.18 -6.14 0.04
C ARG A 73 10.40 -5.32 1.32
N ALA A 74 9.62 -4.25 1.52
CA ALA A 74 9.65 -3.46 2.75
C ALA A 74 8.85 -4.08 3.91
N THR A 75 8.01 -5.08 3.64
CA THR A 75 7.15 -5.72 4.65
C THR A 75 7.75 -7.04 5.09
N THR A 76 8.47 -7.03 6.22
CA THR A 76 9.12 -8.23 6.78
C THR A 76 8.13 -9.30 7.20
N ALA A 77 6.90 -8.93 7.62
CA ALA A 77 5.84 -9.87 7.99
C ALA A 77 5.45 -10.84 6.86
N LEU A 78 5.71 -10.49 5.59
CA LEU A 78 5.46 -11.33 4.42
C LEU A 78 6.67 -12.18 4.00
N GLN A 79 7.84 -11.97 4.60
CA GLN A 79 9.13 -12.56 4.22
C GLN A 79 9.63 -13.50 5.33
N ARG A 80 8.81 -14.47 5.72
CA ARG A 80 9.08 -15.34 6.87
C ARG A 80 9.74 -16.65 6.45
N SER A 81 10.62 -17.15 7.31
CA SER A 81 11.22 -18.48 7.23
C SER A 81 10.42 -19.55 7.99
N SER A 82 9.42 -19.14 8.79
CA SER A 82 8.53 -20.02 9.54
C SER A 82 7.07 -19.68 9.26
N TYR A 83 6.19 -20.66 9.51
CA TYR A 83 4.75 -20.46 9.40
C TYR A 83 4.26 -19.38 10.38
N VAL A 84 3.22 -18.67 9.96
CA VAL A 84 2.48 -17.73 10.80
C VAL A 84 1.66 -18.48 11.85
N THR A 85 1.54 -17.89 13.02
CA THR A 85 0.68 -18.38 14.11
C THR A 85 -0.55 -17.47 14.27
N ASP A 86 -1.51 -17.89 15.10
CA ASP A 86 -2.70 -17.09 15.42
C ASP A 86 -2.38 -15.74 16.09
N ARG A 87 -1.13 -15.55 16.57
CA ARG A 87 -0.64 -14.25 17.05
C ARG A 87 -0.20 -13.33 15.92
N ASP A 88 0.31 -13.91 14.83
CA ASP A 88 0.80 -13.16 13.67
C ASP A 88 -0.35 -12.79 12.72
N ILE A 89 -1.29 -13.71 12.49
CA ILE A 89 -2.38 -13.55 11.52
C ILE A 89 -3.74 -13.85 12.15
N GLN A 90 -4.77 -13.08 11.81
CA GLN A 90 -6.16 -13.37 12.20
C GLN A 90 -7.09 -13.25 10.99
N TRP A 91 -7.99 -14.22 10.85
CA TRP A 91 -8.94 -14.28 9.73
C TRP A 91 -10.26 -13.58 10.03
N HIS A 92 -10.87 -13.00 9.01
CA HIS A 92 -12.07 -12.19 9.10
C HIS A 92 -12.98 -12.40 7.87
N GLY A 93 -14.26 -12.01 8.01
CA GLY A 93 -15.21 -11.94 6.91
C GLY A 93 -15.76 -10.52 6.75
N GLU A 94 -17.07 -10.39 6.53
CA GLU A 94 -17.74 -9.08 6.55
C GLU A 94 -17.69 -8.44 7.93
N LEU A 95 -17.69 -9.29 8.97
CA LEU A 95 -17.46 -8.92 10.35
C LEU A 95 -16.08 -9.39 10.82
N PRO A 96 -15.43 -8.65 11.75
CA PRO A 96 -14.19 -9.08 12.36
C PRO A 96 -14.32 -10.47 12.99
N ASN A 97 -13.30 -11.29 12.82
CA ASN A 97 -13.17 -12.63 13.40
C ASN A 97 -14.26 -13.64 12.99
N GLN A 98 -15.02 -13.34 11.94
CA GLN A 98 -16.06 -14.22 11.39
C GLN A 98 -15.76 -14.57 9.92
N PRO A 99 -14.68 -15.34 9.64
CA PRO A 99 -14.40 -15.79 8.29
C PRO A 99 -15.46 -16.78 7.79
N ASP A 100 -15.67 -16.80 6.48
CA ASP A 100 -16.52 -17.78 5.80
C ASP A 100 -15.64 -18.85 5.14
N TRP A 101 -15.69 -20.06 5.69
CA TRP A 101 -14.97 -21.24 5.21
C TRP A 101 -15.88 -22.25 4.49
N THR A 102 -17.11 -21.85 4.15
CA THR A 102 -18.00 -22.72 3.38
C THR A 102 -17.53 -22.86 1.93
N ASP A 103 -17.98 -23.90 1.24
CA ASP A 103 -17.70 -24.12 -0.19
C ASP A 103 -18.21 -22.96 -1.08
N THR A 104 -19.22 -22.23 -0.59
CA THR A 104 -19.79 -21.07 -1.28
C THR A 104 -19.08 -19.75 -0.98
N SER A 105 -18.03 -19.77 -0.16
CA SER A 105 -17.31 -18.57 0.27
C SER A 105 -16.79 -17.77 -0.91
N ARG A 106 -16.88 -16.45 -0.80
CA ARG A 106 -16.39 -15.48 -1.80
C ARG A 106 -15.58 -14.35 -1.16
N LEU A 107 -15.19 -14.52 0.10
CA LEU A 107 -14.46 -13.50 0.84
C LEU A 107 -13.43 -14.16 1.76
N VAL A 108 -12.18 -13.78 1.58
CA VAL A 108 -11.10 -14.05 2.54
C VAL A 108 -10.55 -12.72 2.98
N ALA A 109 -10.53 -12.43 4.27
CA ALA A 109 -9.85 -11.27 4.81
C ALA A 109 -8.98 -11.67 6.01
N TYR A 110 -7.88 -10.96 6.21
CA TYR A 110 -7.02 -11.18 7.36
C TYR A 110 -6.33 -9.90 7.82
N THR A 111 -5.95 -9.87 9.09
CA THR A 111 -4.93 -8.97 9.60
C THR A 111 -3.61 -9.70 9.74
N LEU A 112 -2.51 -9.01 9.47
CA LEU A 112 -1.14 -9.51 9.64
C LEU A 112 -0.33 -8.51 10.45
N SER A 113 0.10 -8.91 11.65
CA SER A 113 0.88 -8.08 12.57
C SER A 113 2.31 -7.87 12.07
N ASP A 114 2.87 -6.68 12.32
CA ASP A 114 4.29 -6.39 12.12
C ASP A 114 5.16 -6.66 13.36
N GLY A 115 4.55 -7.10 14.48
CA GLY A 115 5.22 -7.32 15.76
C GLY A 115 5.59 -6.05 16.52
N GLN A 116 5.36 -4.87 15.95
CA GLN A 116 5.62 -3.53 16.53
C GLN A 116 4.31 -2.78 16.84
N GLY A 117 3.23 -3.56 16.98
CA GLY A 117 1.87 -3.08 17.25
C GLY A 117 1.12 -2.59 16.01
N GLY A 118 1.75 -2.55 14.83
CA GLY A 118 1.12 -2.26 13.55
C GLY A 118 0.87 -3.52 12.74
N GLY A 119 0.58 -3.32 11.44
CA GLY A 119 0.26 -4.42 10.55
C GLY A 119 -0.62 -4.02 9.37
N LEU A 120 -1.07 -5.05 8.67
CA LEU A 120 -1.86 -4.96 7.45
C LEU A 120 -3.24 -5.54 7.67
N TYR A 121 -4.25 -4.98 6.98
CA TYR A 121 -5.53 -5.62 6.73
C TYR A 121 -5.64 -5.87 5.23
N VAL A 122 -5.83 -7.12 4.83
CA VAL A 122 -5.96 -7.53 3.44
C VAL A 122 -7.30 -8.22 3.26
N ALA A 123 -8.07 -7.83 2.24
CA ALA A 123 -9.34 -8.47 1.91
C ALA A 123 -9.45 -8.83 0.42
N PHE A 124 -9.97 -10.02 0.19
CA PHE A 124 -10.13 -10.65 -1.11
C PHE A 124 -11.61 -10.97 -1.37
N ASN A 125 -12.37 -9.99 -1.86
CA ASN A 125 -13.74 -10.22 -2.36
C ASN A 125 -13.70 -10.75 -3.80
N THR A 126 -14.22 -11.95 -4.02
CA THR A 126 -14.38 -12.61 -5.33
C THR A 126 -15.84 -12.78 -5.73
N SER A 127 -16.78 -12.27 -4.93
CA SER A 127 -18.20 -12.29 -5.25
C SER A 127 -18.51 -11.40 -6.45
N HIS A 128 -19.63 -11.60 -7.14
CA HIS A 128 -20.08 -10.65 -8.17
C HIS A 128 -20.70 -9.39 -7.55
N THR A 129 -20.98 -9.39 -6.25
CA THR A 129 -21.58 -8.27 -5.50
C THR A 129 -20.55 -7.50 -4.68
N ALA A 130 -20.85 -6.20 -4.48
CA ALA A 130 -20.14 -5.36 -3.54
C ALA A 130 -20.40 -5.79 -2.10
N ARG A 131 -19.40 -5.68 -1.23
CA ARG A 131 -19.53 -5.99 0.20
C ARG A 131 -19.04 -4.84 1.06
N LEU A 132 -19.65 -4.71 2.22
CA LEU A 132 -19.29 -3.74 3.23
C LEU A 132 -18.51 -4.46 4.34
N LEU A 133 -17.22 -4.13 4.47
CA LEU A 133 -16.35 -4.78 5.44
C LEU A 133 -16.26 -3.94 6.70
N ARG A 134 -16.55 -4.55 7.85
CA ARG A 134 -16.22 -3.99 9.16
C ARG A 134 -14.83 -4.47 9.55
N MET A 135 -13.91 -3.52 9.67
CA MET A 135 -12.53 -3.79 10.05
C MET A 135 -12.39 -4.02 11.56
N PRO A 136 -11.45 -4.87 12.02
CA PRO A 136 -11.16 -5.01 13.44
C PRO A 136 -10.63 -3.71 14.02
N ALA A 137 -11.04 -3.38 15.25
CA ALA A 137 -10.53 -2.22 15.96
C ALA A 137 -9.19 -2.56 16.62
N TRP A 138 -8.15 -1.79 16.32
CA TRP A 138 -6.87 -1.83 17.03
C TRP A 138 -6.76 -0.55 17.86
N GLY A 139 -6.72 -0.69 19.20
CA GLY A 139 -6.79 0.43 20.13
C GLY A 139 -5.83 1.57 19.78
N GLY A 140 -6.35 2.80 19.70
CA GLY A 140 -5.58 4.00 19.37
C GLY A 140 -5.14 4.13 17.90
N ARG A 141 -5.44 3.16 17.03
CA ARG A 141 -5.01 3.10 15.64
C ARG A 141 -6.17 3.24 14.66
N VAL A 142 -5.84 3.66 13.44
CA VAL A 142 -6.78 3.78 12.33
C VAL A 142 -6.20 3.10 11.10
N TRP A 143 -7.04 2.38 10.39
CA TRP A 143 -6.69 1.77 9.11
C TRP A 143 -6.56 2.86 8.03
N GLN A 144 -5.38 2.92 7.40
CA GLN A 144 -5.11 3.81 6.27
C GLN A 144 -5.08 3.01 4.97
N PRO A 145 -5.73 3.49 3.91
CA PRO A 145 -5.75 2.79 2.65
C PRO A 145 -4.45 2.93 1.89
N LEU A 146 -4.00 1.79 1.37
CA LEU A 146 -2.80 1.70 0.57
C LEU A 146 -3.13 1.22 -0.85
N ILE A 147 -3.86 0.11 -0.97
CA ILE A 147 -4.27 -0.46 -2.25
C ILE A 147 -5.78 -0.67 -2.25
N ASP A 148 -6.43 -0.27 -3.33
CA ASP A 148 -7.82 -0.59 -3.63
C ASP A 148 -7.92 -0.87 -5.13
N THR A 149 -8.09 -2.13 -5.53
CA THR A 149 -8.15 -2.52 -6.95
C THR A 149 -9.48 -2.14 -7.61
N GLY A 150 -10.47 -1.71 -6.82
CA GLY A 150 -11.71 -1.14 -7.32
C GLY A 150 -11.56 0.29 -7.85
N LYS A 151 -10.49 1.00 -7.45
CA LYS A 151 -10.21 2.38 -7.88
C LYS A 151 -9.46 2.42 -9.21
N PRO A 152 -9.70 3.46 -10.04
CA PRO A 152 -8.87 3.70 -11.22
C PRO A 152 -7.42 3.98 -10.80
N PRO A 153 -6.43 3.72 -11.67
CA PRO A 153 -5.06 4.10 -11.40
C PRO A 153 -4.97 5.61 -11.14
N PRO A 154 -4.11 6.06 -10.21
CA PRO A 154 -3.94 7.49 -9.94
C PRO A 154 -3.42 8.21 -11.19
N SER A 155 -3.81 9.48 -11.35
CA SER A 155 -3.33 10.30 -12.45
C SER A 155 -1.81 10.48 -12.37
N PRO A 156 -1.09 10.64 -13.51
CA PRO A 156 0.34 10.93 -13.51
C PRO A 156 0.64 12.14 -12.59
N GLY A 157 1.55 11.97 -11.63
CA GLY A 157 1.95 13.01 -10.67
C GLY A 157 1.22 13.00 -9.32
N GLN A 158 0.18 12.19 -9.13
CA GLN A 158 -0.52 12.09 -7.86
C GLN A 158 0.27 11.20 -6.87
N ARG A 159 0.66 11.76 -5.71
CA ARG A 159 1.38 11.02 -4.66
C ARG A 159 0.47 9.95 -4.03
N PRO A 160 1.01 8.75 -3.70
CA PRO A 160 0.31 7.81 -2.83
C PRO A 160 0.03 8.48 -1.47
N GLY A 161 -1.23 8.49 -1.03
CA GLY A 161 -1.62 8.99 0.30
C GLY A 161 -2.28 10.38 0.36
N THR A 162 -2.35 11.15 -0.74
CA THR A 162 -2.96 12.50 -0.73
C THR A 162 -4.48 12.55 -0.92
N SER A 163 -5.17 11.42 -1.02
CA SER A 163 -6.63 11.43 -1.18
C SER A 163 -7.31 11.60 0.18
N SER A 164 -7.71 12.84 0.49
CA SER A 164 -8.50 13.30 1.65
C SER A 164 -9.91 12.68 1.77
N GLN A 165 -10.13 11.43 1.31
CA GLN A 165 -11.43 10.78 1.31
C GLN A 165 -11.59 9.66 2.35
N TYR A 166 -10.59 9.45 3.22
CA TYR A 166 -10.57 8.33 4.15
C TYR A 166 -10.54 8.73 5.63
N ALA A 167 -10.70 10.02 5.93
CA ALA A 167 -10.87 10.50 7.28
C ALA A 167 -12.35 10.48 7.68
N SER A 168 -12.85 9.32 8.10
CA SER A 168 -13.90 9.29 9.11
C SER A 168 -13.71 8.07 10.01
N ARG A 169 -13.60 8.35 11.31
CA ARG A 169 -13.49 7.35 12.37
C ARG A 169 -14.64 6.34 12.24
N GLY A 170 -14.31 5.07 12.10
CA GLY A 170 -15.31 3.98 12.09
C GLY A 170 -16.01 3.72 10.76
N THR A 171 -15.57 4.30 9.64
CA THR A 171 -16.37 4.25 8.41
C THR A 171 -16.04 3.05 7.53
N LEU A 172 -17.10 2.26 7.33
CA LEU A 172 -17.34 1.29 6.28
C LEU A 172 -16.66 1.65 4.95
N ASN A 173 -15.69 0.84 4.52
CA ASN A 173 -15.17 0.96 3.16
C ASN A 173 -16.14 0.23 2.22
N ARG A 174 -16.92 0.98 1.43
CA ARG A 174 -17.61 0.44 0.25
C ARG A 174 -16.58 0.22 -0.86
N SER A 175 -15.77 -0.82 -0.72
CA SER A 175 -14.96 -1.29 -1.83
C SER A 175 -15.65 -2.50 -2.43
N ASN A 176 -16.07 -2.39 -3.69
CA ASN A 176 -16.58 -3.56 -4.41
C ASN A 176 -15.51 -4.67 -4.50
N TRP A 177 -14.22 -4.35 -4.32
CA TRP A 177 -13.08 -5.22 -4.64
C TRP A 177 -11.90 -5.03 -3.67
N ARG A 178 -10.83 -5.83 -3.88
CA ARG A 178 -9.73 -6.09 -2.93
C ARG A 178 -9.09 -4.82 -2.39
N SER A 179 -8.98 -4.74 -1.06
CA SER A 179 -8.37 -3.62 -0.35
C SER A 179 -7.21 -4.10 0.53
N VAL A 180 -6.09 -3.38 0.49
CA VAL A 180 -5.00 -3.48 1.46
C VAL A 180 -4.95 -2.16 2.21
N LEU A 181 -5.05 -2.26 3.52
CA LEU A 181 -4.93 -1.15 4.43
C LEU A 181 -3.75 -1.41 5.37
N GLN A 182 -3.09 -0.35 5.79
CA GLN A 182 -2.01 -0.40 6.77
C GLN A 182 -2.48 0.32 8.03
N ALA A 183 -2.21 -0.25 9.20
CA ALA A 183 -2.49 0.41 10.46
C ALA A 183 -1.51 1.58 10.66
N ALA A 184 -2.00 2.82 10.69
CA ALA A 184 -1.18 3.97 11.04
C ALA A 184 -1.08 4.12 12.57
N SER A 185 0.10 4.53 13.05
CA SER A 185 0.30 4.92 14.45
C SER A 185 -0.29 6.32 14.71
N ASP A 186 -0.97 6.42 15.84
CA ASP A 186 -1.61 7.60 16.43
C ASP A 186 -2.74 8.25 15.62
N ALA A 187 -3.95 8.12 16.15
CA ALA A 187 -5.14 8.87 15.73
C ALA A 187 -4.95 10.41 15.75
N ALA A 188 -3.90 10.92 16.39
CA ALA A 188 -3.54 12.35 16.43
C ALA A 188 -3.00 12.87 15.09
N SER A 189 -2.26 12.06 14.33
CA SER A 189 -1.67 12.46 13.04
C SER A 189 -2.71 12.55 11.92
N ALA A 190 -3.79 11.76 12.01
CA ALA A 190 -4.91 11.82 11.07
C ALA A 190 -5.80 13.07 11.29
N ALA A 191 -5.87 13.58 12.53
CA ALA A 191 -6.60 14.80 12.84
C ALA A 191 -5.88 16.07 12.34
N ALA A 192 -4.54 16.08 12.33
CA ALA A 192 -3.75 17.19 11.82
C ALA A 192 -3.94 17.42 10.30
N GLY A 193 -4.15 16.35 9.53
CA GLY A 193 -4.43 16.45 8.08
C GLY A 193 -5.83 16.99 7.76
N ALA A 194 -6.82 16.75 8.62
CA ALA A 194 -8.17 17.28 8.46
C ALA A 194 -8.25 18.77 8.85
N ALA A 195 -7.57 19.18 9.93
CA ALA A 195 -7.53 20.58 10.38
C ALA A 195 -6.80 21.51 9.39
N ALA A 196 -5.80 21.01 8.65
CA ALA A 196 -5.11 21.78 7.62
C ALA A 196 -5.97 22.02 6.37
N ALA A 197 -6.99 21.18 6.10
CA ALA A 197 -7.89 21.34 4.97
C ALA A 197 -9.07 22.30 5.24
N THR A 198 -9.44 22.50 6.50
CA THR A 198 -10.50 23.45 6.92
C THR A 198 -9.99 24.87 7.18
N ALA A 199 -8.67 25.10 7.24
CA ALA A 199 -8.10 26.42 7.51
C ALA A 199 -7.94 27.33 6.27
N ALA A 200 -8.37 26.91 5.07
CA ALA A 200 -8.21 27.68 3.84
C ALA A 200 -9.33 28.69 3.53
N THR A 201 -10.34 28.87 4.40
CA THR A 201 -11.48 29.77 4.11
C THR A 201 -11.95 30.59 5.31
N VAL A 202 -11.06 31.34 5.97
CA VAL A 202 -11.47 32.57 6.69
C VAL A 202 -10.31 33.58 6.65
N ARG A 203 -10.55 34.72 6.03
CA ARG A 203 -9.67 35.90 6.01
C ARG A 203 -9.81 36.60 7.38
N SER A 204 -8.72 36.82 8.11
CA SER A 204 -8.69 37.67 9.32
C SER A 204 -7.87 38.95 9.08
N PRO A 205 -8.24 40.11 9.67
CA PRO A 205 -7.42 41.34 9.70
C PRO A 205 -6.44 41.34 10.91
N PRO A 206 -5.46 42.27 11.00
CA PRO A 206 -4.23 42.10 11.79
C PRO A 206 -4.34 42.57 13.26
N PRO A 207 -3.38 42.20 14.14
CA PRO A 207 -3.41 42.48 15.58
C PRO A 207 -2.47 43.65 15.99
N PRO A 208 -2.54 44.11 17.27
CA PRO A 208 -1.39 44.70 17.93
C PRO A 208 -0.93 43.96 19.21
N ALA A 209 0.39 43.84 19.28
CA ALA A 209 1.32 44.01 20.42
C ALA A 209 1.18 43.23 21.76
N ALA A 210 2.28 42.49 22.02
CA ALA A 210 3.08 42.42 23.25
C ALA A 210 2.53 41.78 24.54
N ALA A 211 3.25 40.76 25.05
CA ALA A 211 3.97 40.81 26.34
C ALA A 211 4.65 39.47 26.66
N ALA A 212 5.81 39.54 27.30
CA ALA A 212 6.68 38.44 27.71
C ALA A 212 6.33 37.88 29.10
N ALA A 213 6.65 36.60 29.36
CA ALA A 213 7.07 36.12 30.68
C ALA A 213 7.74 34.73 30.58
N ARG A 214 8.68 34.51 31.50
CA ARG A 214 9.73 33.46 31.56
C ARG A 214 9.37 32.35 32.59
N PRO A 215 10.24 31.35 32.85
CA PRO A 215 9.87 29.94 33.04
C PRO A 215 9.87 29.44 34.50
N SER A 216 9.46 28.18 34.72
CA SER A 216 9.79 27.42 35.93
C SER A 216 9.99 25.91 35.66
N SER A 217 10.95 25.36 36.38
CA SER A 217 11.60 24.04 36.27
C SER A 217 11.11 23.00 37.30
N SER A 218 11.14 21.71 36.94
CA SER A 218 11.62 20.56 37.77
C SER A 218 11.64 19.30 36.88
N SER A 219 12.79 18.65 36.59
CA SER A 219 13.46 17.57 37.36
C SER A 219 12.53 16.39 37.69
N ALA A 220 12.81 15.10 37.50
CA ALA A 220 13.84 14.29 36.86
C ALA A 220 13.32 12.82 36.90
N ALA A 221 13.79 11.95 35.98
CA ALA A 221 14.13 10.53 36.21
C ALA A 221 14.04 9.70 34.91
N ALA A 222 15.08 8.91 34.69
CA ALA A 222 15.36 8.14 33.49
C ALA A 222 14.57 6.81 33.41
N ALA A 223 14.23 6.41 32.18
CA ALA A 223 14.06 5.00 31.82
C ALA A 223 14.38 4.82 30.32
N ALA A 224 15.44 4.06 30.06
CA ALA A 224 15.87 3.69 28.71
C ALA A 224 14.80 2.82 28.04
N SER A 225 14.19 3.34 26.97
CA SER A 225 13.31 2.60 26.06
C SER A 225 13.93 2.70 24.66
N GLY A 226 14.41 1.56 24.15
CA GLY A 226 14.90 1.41 22.78
C GLY A 226 13.75 1.64 21.79
N ARG A 227 13.51 2.90 21.45
CA ARG A 227 12.59 3.31 20.39
C ARG A 227 13.21 2.91 19.06
N GLY A 228 12.58 1.96 18.35
CA GLY A 228 12.84 1.74 16.94
C GLY A 228 12.67 3.07 16.19
N ARG A 229 13.76 3.57 15.59
CA ARG A 229 13.81 4.86 14.93
C ARG A 229 12.91 4.85 13.70
N GLN A 230 11.79 5.57 13.78
CA GLN A 230 10.98 5.92 12.63
C GLN A 230 11.82 6.88 11.76
N LEU A 231 12.07 6.51 10.50
CA LEU A 231 12.82 7.35 9.58
C LEU A 231 12.09 8.68 9.40
N SER A 232 12.79 9.77 9.69
CA SER A 232 12.25 11.12 9.50
C SER A 232 11.97 11.38 8.01
N LEU A 233 11.09 12.36 7.72
CA LEU A 233 10.78 12.78 6.35
C LEU A 233 12.05 13.14 5.54
N ALA A 234 13.09 13.67 6.19
CA ALA A 234 14.37 13.95 5.57
C ALA A 234 15.13 12.67 5.20
N GLU A 235 15.05 11.63 6.01
CA GLU A 235 15.70 10.33 5.75
C GLU A 235 15.00 9.54 4.66
N VAL A 236 13.66 9.62 4.59
CA VAL A 236 12.89 9.04 3.49
C VAL A 236 13.20 9.75 2.17
N ALA A 237 13.26 11.09 2.17
CA ALA A 237 13.68 11.86 1.00
C ALA A 237 15.15 11.55 0.58
N ALA A 238 16.04 11.32 1.55
CA ALA A 238 17.41 10.91 1.28
C ALA A 238 17.47 9.50 0.64
N LEU A 239 16.63 8.56 1.12
CA LEU A 239 16.46 7.24 0.52
C LEU A 239 15.91 7.34 -0.91
N GLU A 240 14.92 8.19 -1.16
CA GLU A 240 14.41 8.46 -2.51
C GLU A 240 15.48 9.04 -3.44
N ALA A 241 16.30 9.95 -2.94
CA ALA A 241 17.43 10.51 -3.70
C ALA A 241 18.52 9.46 -3.99
N VAL A 242 18.82 8.58 -3.03
CA VAL A 242 19.74 7.44 -3.23
C VAL A 242 19.17 6.45 -4.24
N MET A 243 17.88 6.14 -4.16
CA MET A 243 17.19 5.27 -5.12
C MET A 243 17.21 5.86 -6.52
N LYS A 244 16.94 7.17 -6.66
CA LYS A 244 17.00 7.87 -7.94
C LYS A 244 18.41 7.82 -8.54
N ARG A 245 19.44 8.13 -7.74
CA ARG A 245 20.85 8.07 -8.18
C ARG A 245 21.27 6.67 -8.63
N LYS A 246 20.91 5.62 -7.88
CA LYS A 246 21.23 4.23 -8.28
C LYS A 246 20.51 3.83 -9.57
N ASN A 247 19.28 4.30 -9.76
CA ASN A 247 18.53 4.03 -10.98
C ASN A 247 19.13 4.74 -12.20
N ASP A 248 19.59 5.97 -12.02
CA ASP A 248 20.26 6.73 -13.07
C ASP A 248 21.66 6.15 -13.37
N GLU A 249 22.38 5.65 -12.36
CA GLU A 249 23.65 4.94 -12.55
C GLU A 249 23.46 3.60 -13.30
N LEU A 250 22.39 2.86 -12.99
CA LEU A 250 22.02 1.64 -13.73
C LEU A 250 21.68 1.95 -15.19
N ARG A 251 20.95 3.04 -15.46
CA ARG A 251 20.65 3.49 -16.83
C ARG A 251 21.92 3.84 -17.62
N LYS A 252 22.90 4.48 -16.98
CA LYS A 252 24.21 4.77 -17.57
C LYS A 252 25.03 3.50 -17.83
N ARG A 253 25.06 2.56 -16.89
CA ARG A 253 25.76 1.26 -17.06
C ARG A 253 25.16 0.41 -18.17
N LEU A 254 23.85 0.49 -18.36
CA LEU A 254 23.12 -0.23 -19.41
C LEU A 254 23.15 0.48 -20.79
N ARG A 255 23.92 1.57 -20.93
CA ARG A 255 23.99 2.40 -22.16
C ARG A 255 22.60 2.81 -22.70
N LEU A 256 21.65 3.06 -21.81
CA LEU A 256 20.28 3.50 -22.17
C LEU A 256 20.17 5.01 -22.39
N GLU A 257 21.27 5.76 -22.32
CA GLU A 257 21.33 7.16 -22.77
C GLU A 257 22.03 7.25 -24.12
N SER A 258 21.27 6.98 -25.20
CA SER A 258 21.22 7.76 -26.45
C SER A 258 20.58 6.96 -27.59
N ARG A 259 19.30 7.20 -27.84
CA ARG A 259 18.78 7.76 -29.09
C ARG A 259 17.45 8.45 -28.79
#